data_AF-W9J7S9-F1
#
_entry.id   AF-W9J7S9-F1
#
_cell.length_a   1.000
_cell.length_b   1.000
_cell.length_c   1.000
_cell.angle_alpha   90.00
_cell.angle_beta   90.00
_cell.angle_gamma   90.00
#
_symmetry.space_group_name_H-M   'P 1'
#
loop_
_entity.id
_entity.type
_entity.pdbx_description
1 polymer ?
#
loop_
_entity_poly.entity_id
_entity_poly.type
_entity_poly.pdbx_seq_one_letter_code
_entity_poly.pdbx_strand_id
1 'polypeptide(L)'
;MFALIASDTNIAVWETAPLHEQFRLETDQNVEKLAISPTGKLAAVLPNEGGATSMVHLWDLSTRQMLGKWEINGGLSSLWFPTKGNFLGSNRGRLPLPVAPIEVGEEMTEQDLQSCFYILNGWVFQGRERLIWLPQSYQVLDEDRVDVSQVDVRGNTIAFTHSGDSLKFIQIDLDNTPVAKSYKRKL
;
A
#
# COMPACT_ATOMS: atom_id res chain seq x y z
N MET A 1 13.34 -17.39 8.57
CA MET A 1 12.41 -16.81 7.57
C MET A 1 11.01 -16.96 8.12
N PHE A 2 10.16 -15.96 7.96
CA PHE A 2 8.79 -15.98 8.47
C PHE A 2 7.79 -16.30 7.36
N ALA A 3 6.72 -16.99 7.73
CA ALA A 3 5.54 -17.16 6.89
C ALA A 3 4.31 -16.66 7.65
N LEU A 4 3.34 -16.13 6.92
CA LEU A 4 2.04 -15.77 7.46
C LEU A 4 0.97 -16.61 6.78
N ILE A 5 0.06 -17.16 7.57
CA ILE A 5 -1.06 -17.97 7.07
C ILE A 5 -2.34 -17.34 7.61
N ALA A 6 -3.17 -16.84 6.71
CA ALA A 6 -4.48 -16.29 7.05
C ALA A 6 -5.57 -17.37 6.97
N SER A 7 -6.43 -17.41 7.99
CA SER A 7 -7.64 -18.23 8.03
C SER A 7 -8.74 -17.45 8.75
N ASP A 8 -9.81 -17.09 8.05
CA ASP A 8 -10.88 -16.24 8.55
C ASP A 8 -10.32 -14.93 9.16
N THR A 9 -10.58 -14.70 10.44
CA THR A 9 -10.13 -13.55 11.24
C THR A 9 -8.76 -13.75 11.90
N ASN A 10 -8.07 -14.85 11.60
CA ASN A 10 -6.81 -15.21 12.25
C ASN A 10 -5.65 -15.18 11.25
N ILE A 11 -4.50 -14.70 11.72
CA ILE A 11 -3.24 -14.76 10.99
C ILE A 11 -2.21 -15.47 11.87
N ALA A 12 -1.87 -16.70 11.49
CA ALA A 12 -0.82 -17.44 12.15
C ALA A 12 0.55 -17.00 11.61
N VAL A 13 1.47 -16.67 12.52
CA VAL A 13 2.85 -16.28 12.22
C VAL A 13 3.76 -17.46 12.52
N TRP A 14 4.51 -17.90 11.51
CA TRP A 14 5.36 -19.08 11.58
C TRP A 14 6.81 -18.72 11.38
N GLU A 15 7.68 -19.29 12.21
CA GLU A 15 9.08 -19.45 11.86
C GLU A 15 9.20 -20.71 10.99
N THR A 16 10.00 -20.64 9.93
CA THR A 16 10.12 -21.74 8.94
C THR A 16 11.35 -22.61 9.13
N ALA A 17 12.25 -22.26 10.05
CA ALA A 17 13.49 -23.00 10.32
C ALA A 17 13.94 -22.83 11.78
N PRO A 18 13.47 -23.67 12.73
CA PRO A 18 12.53 -24.79 12.53
C PRO A 18 11.09 -24.34 12.26
N LEU A 19 10.28 -25.20 11.65
CA LEU A 19 8.87 -24.91 11.38
C LEU A 19 8.05 -24.95 12.67
N HIS A 20 7.64 -23.79 13.19
CA HIS A 20 6.70 -23.71 14.29
C HIS A 20 5.89 -22.41 14.28
N GLU A 21 4.67 -22.48 14.79
CA GLU A 21 3.85 -21.31 15.04
C GLU A 21 4.50 -20.50 16.18
N GLN A 22 4.72 -19.21 15.97
CA GLN A 22 5.24 -18.32 16.99
C GLN A 22 4.12 -17.65 17.78
N PHE A 23 3.10 -17.15 17.07
CA PHE A 23 1.93 -16.49 17.63
C PHE A 23 0.85 -16.29 16.56
N ARG A 24 -0.32 -15.80 17.00
CA ARG A 24 -1.42 -15.40 16.13
C ARG A 24 -1.71 -13.91 16.29
N LEU A 25 -2.11 -13.29 15.19
CA LEU A 25 -2.75 -11.99 15.18
C LEU A 25 -4.23 -12.19 14.88
N GLU A 26 -5.09 -11.42 15.55
CA GLU A 26 -6.53 -11.42 15.31
C GLU A 26 -6.93 -10.14 14.57
N THR A 27 -7.85 -10.29 13.62
CA THR A 27 -8.46 -9.20 12.88
C THR A 27 -9.96 -9.19 13.11
N ASP A 28 -10.58 -8.02 13.06
CA ASP A 28 -12.03 -7.92 13.28
C ASP A 28 -12.85 -8.55 12.14
N GLN A 29 -12.26 -8.73 10.96
CA GLN A 29 -12.89 -9.22 9.73
C GLN A 29 -12.01 -10.23 9.00
N ASN A 30 -12.61 -11.00 8.08
CA ASN A 30 -11.89 -12.02 7.31
C ASN A 30 -10.74 -11.41 6.50
N VAL A 31 -9.57 -12.02 6.54
CA VAL A 31 -8.39 -11.51 5.82
C VAL A 31 -8.51 -11.81 4.33
N GLU A 32 -8.48 -10.76 3.51
CA GLU A 32 -8.63 -10.85 2.05
C GLU A 32 -7.28 -10.85 1.32
N LYS A 33 -6.32 -10.05 1.83
CA LYS A 33 -4.94 -9.96 1.32
C LYS A 33 -3.97 -9.81 2.49
N LEU A 34 -2.75 -10.29 2.29
CA LEU A 34 -1.69 -10.28 3.29
C LEU A 34 -0.32 -10.15 2.64
N ALA A 35 0.55 -9.35 3.23
CA ALA A 35 1.95 -9.23 2.84
C ALA A 35 2.85 -9.13 4.08
N ILE A 36 4.05 -9.72 3.99
CA ILE A 36 5.10 -9.62 5.01
C ILE A 36 6.30 -8.86 4.43
N SER A 37 6.96 -8.03 5.24
CA SER A 37 8.18 -7.36 4.82
C SER A 37 9.33 -8.36 4.63
N PRO A 38 10.31 -8.06 3.76
CA PRO A 38 11.50 -8.90 3.61
C PRO A 38 12.28 -9.11 4.91
N THR A 39 12.20 -8.13 5.83
CA THR A 39 12.79 -8.21 7.17
C THR A 39 12.02 -9.11 8.13
N GLY A 40 10.77 -9.49 7.80
CA GLY A 40 9.88 -10.24 8.67
C GLY A 40 9.34 -9.46 9.87
N LYS A 41 9.56 -8.13 9.91
CA LYS A 41 9.17 -7.27 11.03
C LYS A 41 7.82 -6.59 10.84
N LEU A 42 7.39 -6.40 9.59
CA LEU A 42 6.11 -5.76 9.29
C LEU A 42 5.18 -6.71 8.56
N ALA A 43 3.89 -6.61 8.86
CA ALA A 43 2.83 -7.21 8.06
C ALA A 43 1.81 -6.14 7.65
N ALA A 44 1.33 -6.25 6.42
CA ALA A 44 0.21 -5.49 5.89
C ALA A 44 -0.94 -6.46 5.65
N VAL A 45 -2.06 -6.20 6.30
CA VAL A 45 -3.27 -7.02 6.24
C VAL A 45 -4.37 -6.18 5.61
N LEU A 46 -5.09 -6.74 4.65
CA LEU A 46 -6.32 -6.16 4.15
C LEU A 46 -7.49 -7.06 4.57
N PRO A 47 -8.25 -6.70 5.59
CA PRO A 47 -9.48 -7.38 5.93
C PRO A 47 -10.60 -7.05 4.92
N ASN A 48 -11.54 -7.97 4.77
CA ASN A 48 -12.76 -7.77 4.00
C ASN A 48 -13.80 -7.06 4.87
N GLU A 49 -13.66 -5.75 5.02
CA GLU A 49 -14.58 -4.93 5.82
C GLU A 49 -15.86 -4.51 5.05
N GLY A 50 -16.01 -4.94 3.79
CA GLY A 50 -17.07 -4.46 2.89
C GLY A 50 -16.91 -2.97 2.51
N GLY A 51 -17.88 -2.41 1.79
CA GLY A 51 -17.93 -0.97 1.48
C GLY A 51 -16.93 -0.45 0.43
N ALA A 52 -17.03 0.83 0.08
CA ALA A 52 -16.24 1.45 -0.98
C ALA A 52 -14.76 1.71 -0.62
N THR A 53 -14.34 1.45 0.63
CA THR A 53 -12.99 1.75 1.12
C THR A 53 -12.26 0.47 1.58
N SER A 54 -10.97 0.42 1.30
CA SER A 54 -10.04 -0.59 1.78
C SER A 54 -9.28 -0.07 2.98
N MET A 55 -9.34 -0.78 4.11
CA MET A 55 -8.57 -0.46 5.31
C MET A 55 -7.39 -1.41 5.41
N VAL A 56 -6.19 -0.92 5.14
CA VAL A 56 -4.96 -1.71 5.33
C VAL A 56 -4.50 -1.58 6.78
N HIS A 57 -4.45 -2.70 7.51
CA HIS A 57 -3.88 -2.76 8.85
C HIS A 57 -2.39 -3.05 8.76
N LEU A 58 -1.57 -2.21 9.40
CA LEU A 58 -0.13 -2.41 9.52
C LEU A 58 0.21 -2.91 10.92
N TRP A 59 1.01 -3.96 10.97
CA TRP A 59 1.41 -4.63 12.19
C TRP A 59 2.93 -4.69 12.30
N ASP A 60 3.43 -4.49 13.51
CA ASP A 60 4.79 -4.86 13.89
C ASP A 60 4.75 -6.28 14.46
N LEU A 61 5.39 -7.21 13.76
CA LEU A 61 5.45 -8.63 14.13
C LEU A 61 6.41 -8.88 15.31
N SER A 62 7.35 -7.96 15.55
CA SER A 62 8.30 -8.04 16.66
C SER A 62 7.60 -7.73 17.98
N THR A 63 6.82 -6.66 18.02
CA THR A 63 6.07 -6.21 19.20
C THR A 63 4.66 -6.77 19.27
N ARG A 64 4.16 -7.35 18.17
CA ARG A 64 2.81 -7.88 18.00
C ARG A 64 1.72 -6.82 18.15
N GLN A 65 2.04 -5.59 17.78
CA GLN A 65 1.15 -4.44 17.89
C GLN A 65 0.72 -3.92 16.53
N MET A 66 -0.54 -3.46 16.44
CA MET A 66 -1.02 -2.74 15.26
C MET A 66 -0.41 -1.33 15.29
N LEU A 67 0.38 -1.02 14.27
CA LEU A 67 1.03 0.28 14.08
C LEU A 67 0.05 1.34 13.59
N GLY A 68 -0.97 0.93 12.83
CA GLY A 68 -1.99 1.84 12.34
C GLY A 68 -2.85 1.22 11.24
N LYS A 69 -3.83 2.01 10.79
CA LYS A 69 -4.71 1.69 9.68
C LYS A 69 -4.54 2.72 8.57
N TRP A 70 -4.64 2.27 7.33
CA TRP A 70 -4.54 3.08 6.13
C TRP A 70 -5.84 2.96 5.34
N GLU A 71 -6.61 4.04 5.33
CA GLU A 71 -7.83 4.15 4.53
C GLU A 71 -7.46 4.50 3.08
N ILE A 72 -7.87 3.64 2.17
CA ILE A 72 -7.71 3.82 0.74
C ILE A 72 -9.07 3.68 0.10
N ASN A 73 -9.59 4.74 -0.51
CA ASN A 73 -10.85 4.60 -1.25
C ASN A 73 -10.61 3.71 -2.46
N GLY A 74 -11.53 2.77 -2.64
CA GLY A 74 -11.49 1.75 -3.65
C GLY A 74 -10.86 0.45 -3.22
N GLY A 75 -11.06 -0.56 -4.07
CA GLY A 75 -10.51 -1.88 -3.84
C GLY A 75 -9.02 -1.97 -4.15
N LEU A 76 -8.31 -2.69 -3.30
CA LEU A 76 -6.93 -3.11 -3.54
C LEU A 76 -6.92 -4.58 -3.97
N SER A 77 -6.37 -4.85 -5.15
CA SER A 77 -6.25 -6.22 -5.67
C SER A 77 -4.98 -6.91 -5.19
N SER A 78 -3.98 -6.15 -4.75
CA SER A 78 -2.68 -6.66 -4.33
C SER A 78 -1.99 -5.77 -3.31
N LEU A 79 -1.18 -6.39 -2.44
CA LEU A 79 -0.30 -5.75 -1.46
C LEU A 79 1.07 -6.42 -1.49
N TRP A 80 2.15 -5.65 -1.37
CA TRP A 80 3.50 -6.19 -1.25
C TRP A 80 4.45 -5.19 -0.58
N PHE A 81 5.49 -5.71 0.09
CA PHE A 81 6.62 -4.90 0.54
C PHE A 81 7.77 -4.99 -0.47
N PRO A 82 8.37 -3.86 -0.88
CA PRO A 82 9.55 -3.87 -1.74
C PRO A 82 10.80 -4.34 -0.96
N THR A 83 11.82 -4.81 -1.68
CA THR A 83 13.14 -5.15 -1.07
C THR A 83 13.99 -3.92 -0.77
N LYS A 84 13.64 -2.77 -1.35
CA LYS A 84 14.29 -1.47 -1.13
C LYS A 84 13.22 -0.37 -1.06
N GLY A 85 13.40 0.59 -0.16
CA GLY A 85 12.49 1.71 0.06
C GLY A 85 11.50 1.45 1.21
N ASN A 86 11.10 2.52 1.88
CA ASN A 86 10.26 2.48 3.08
C ASN A 86 8.77 2.75 2.77
N PHE A 87 8.15 1.93 1.92
CA PHE A 87 6.75 2.09 1.48
C PHE A 87 6.03 0.75 1.28
N LEU A 88 4.70 0.79 1.23
CA LEU A 88 3.84 -0.34 0.88
C LEU A 88 3.45 -0.26 -0.61
N GLY A 89 3.63 -1.35 -1.34
CA GLY A 89 3.16 -1.46 -2.72
C GLY A 89 1.74 -2.00 -2.79
N SER A 90 0.93 -1.44 -3.69
CA SER A 90 -0.37 -1.97 -4.09
C SER A 90 -0.62 -1.70 -5.57
N ASN A 91 -1.69 -2.24 -6.15
CA ASN A 91 -2.09 -1.88 -7.52
C ASN A 91 -2.38 -0.38 -7.67
N ARG A 92 -2.64 0.34 -6.57
CA ARG A 92 -2.78 1.80 -6.60
C ARG A 92 -1.46 2.55 -6.43
N GLY A 93 -0.35 1.86 -6.22
CA GLY A 93 1.01 2.42 -6.26
C GLY A 93 1.81 2.22 -4.98
N ARG A 94 2.81 3.09 -4.81
CA ARG A 94 3.74 3.08 -3.66
C ARG A 94 3.22 4.03 -2.59
N LEU A 95 2.55 3.46 -1.61
CA LEU A 95 1.91 4.12 -0.47
C LEU A 95 2.93 4.34 0.65
N PRO A 96 3.12 5.56 1.19
CA PRO A 96 4.04 5.77 2.31
C PRO A 96 3.63 4.93 3.53
N LEU A 97 4.59 4.50 4.35
CA LEU A 97 4.26 3.89 5.65
C LEU A 97 4.03 5.01 6.69
N PRO A 98 3.10 4.85 7.65
CA PRO A 98 2.91 5.82 8.72
C PRO A 98 4.18 5.93 9.58
N VAL A 99 4.49 7.15 10.03
CA VAL A 99 5.67 7.44 10.87
C VAL A 99 5.19 7.63 12.33
N ALA A 100 5.69 6.77 13.24
CA ALA A 100 5.76 6.85 14.72
C ALA A 100 4.86 5.91 15.59
N PRO A 101 5.33 5.48 16.80
CA PRO A 101 6.70 5.12 17.14
C PRO A 101 6.85 3.60 16.92
N ILE A 102 7.44 3.23 15.79
CA ILE A 102 8.12 1.94 15.76
C ILE A 102 9.45 2.23 16.44
N GLU A 103 9.72 1.68 17.63
CA GLU A 103 11.08 1.68 18.20
C GLU A 103 12.07 0.90 17.30
N VAL A 104 11.57 0.35 16.19
CA VAL A 104 12.29 -0.40 15.19
C VAL A 104 12.08 0.24 13.81
N GLY A 105 12.97 1.14 13.42
CA GLY A 105 13.21 1.43 12.01
C GLY A 105 13.14 2.91 11.65
N GLU A 106 14.14 3.31 10.86
CA GLU A 106 14.40 4.66 10.35
C GLU A 106 13.12 5.35 9.86
N GLU A 107 12.94 6.62 10.26
CA GLU A 107 11.91 7.49 9.68
C GLU A 107 12.01 7.44 8.15
N MET A 108 10.86 7.50 7.46
CA MET A 108 10.87 7.64 6.00
C MET A 108 11.73 8.85 5.63
N THR A 109 12.78 8.60 4.85
CA THR A 109 13.60 9.70 4.35
C THR A 109 12.81 10.56 3.37
N GLU A 110 13.24 11.79 3.13
CA GLU A 110 12.64 12.60 2.06
C GLU A 110 12.75 11.90 0.69
N GLN A 111 13.79 11.09 0.50
CA GLN A 111 13.97 10.29 -0.70
C GLN A 111 12.94 9.15 -0.80
N ASP A 112 12.63 8.49 0.32
CA ASP A 112 11.55 7.48 0.36
C ASP A 112 10.20 8.13 0.02
N LEU A 113 9.90 9.28 0.62
CA LEU A 113 8.67 10.03 0.34
C LEU A 113 8.61 10.48 -1.12
N GLN A 114 9.70 11.02 -1.69
CA GLN A 114 9.75 11.39 -3.10
C GLN A 114 9.51 10.19 -4.04
N SER A 115 9.85 8.98 -3.60
CA SER A 115 9.61 7.75 -4.34
C SER A 115 8.18 7.23 -4.23
N CYS A 116 7.39 7.68 -3.25
CA CYS A 116 5.98 7.32 -3.17
C CYS A 116 5.21 7.94 -4.35
N PHE A 117 4.43 7.10 -5.03
CA PHE A 117 3.65 7.47 -6.20
C PHE A 117 2.42 6.58 -6.27
N TYR A 118 1.24 7.16 -6.03
CA TYR A 118 0.01 6.39 -5.86
C TYR A 118 -1.24 7.21 -6.20
N ILE A 119 -2.37 6.52 -6.33
CA ILE A 119 -3.67 7.12 -6.63
C ILE A 119 -4.61 6.92 -5.45
N LEU A 120 -5.24 8.01 -5.04
CA LEU A 120 -6.21 8.02 -3.96
C LEU A 120 -7.26 9.10 -4.24
N ASN A 121 -8.54 8.73 -4.17
CA ASN A 121 -9.67 9.66 -4.24
C ASN A 121 -9.65 10.55 -5.49
N GLY A 122 -9.28 10.01 -6.66
CA GLY A 122 -9.16 10.75 -7.92
C GLY A 122 -7.88 11.60 -8.06
N TRP A 123 -7.05 11.67 -7.03
CA TRP A 123 -5.74 12.35 -7.07
C TRP A 123 -4.61 11.36 -7.31
N VAL A 124 -3.66 11.77 -8.15
CA VAL A 124 -2.31 11.21 -8.18
C VAL A 124 -1.46 11.95 -7.14
N PHE A 125 -0.79 11.20 -6.28
CA PHE A 125 0.08 11.71 -5.23
C PHE A 125 1.55 11.42 -5.51
N GLN A 126 2.41 12.31 -5.02
CA GLN A 126 3.83 12.04 -4.81
C GLN A 126 4.19 12.36 -3.36
N GLY A 127 4.77 11.40 -2.64
CA GLY A 127 4.98 11.56 -1.19
C GLY A 127 3.66 11.75 -0.46
N ARG A 128 3.49 12.88 0.22
CA ARG A 128 2.24 13.25 0.90
C ARG A 128 1.47 14.35 0.15
N GLU A 129 1.96 14.75 -1.01
CA GLU A 129 1.46 15.89 -1.77
C GLU A 129 0.62 15.44 -2.97
N ARG A 130 -0.44 16.20 -3.26
CA ARG A 130 -1.26 16.01 -4.47
C ARG A 130 -0.51 16.56 -5.67
N LEU A 131 -0.40 15.75 -6.72
CA LEU A 131 0.29 16.12 -7.95
C LEU A 131 -0.71 16.49 -9.06
N ILE A 132 -1.64 15.58 -9.38
CA ILE A 132 -2.58 15.73 -10.51
C ILE A 132 -3.97 15.29 -10.09
N TRP A 133 -4.98 16.10 -10.40
CA TRP A 133 -6.37 15.67 -10.36
C TRP A 133 -6.68 14.93 -11.66
N LEU A 134 -7.12 13.67 -11.56
CA LEU A 134 -7.43 12.89 -12.75
C LEU A 134 -8.71 13.44 -13.42
N PRO A 135 -8.74 13.54 -14.75
CA PRO A 135 -9.98 13.80 -15.48
C PRO A 135 -11.06 12.78 -15.11
N GLN A 136 -12.34 13.17 -15.17
CA GLN A 136 -13.46 12.34 -14.74
C GLN A 136 -13.48 10.94 -15.36
N SER A 137 -13.07 10.80 -16.63
CA SER A 137 -12.98 9.51 -17.33
C SER A 137 -11.93 8.54 -16.77
N TYR A 138 -11.01 9.01 -15.92
CA TYR A 138 -9.97 8.22 -15.24
C TYR A 138 -10.15 8.20 -13.72
N GLN A 139 -11.21 8.84 -13.21
CA GLN A 139 -11.56 8.74 -11.81
C GLN A 139 -12.24 7.38 -11.62
N VAL A 140 -11.56 6.50 -10.90
CA VAL A 140 -12.15 5.25 -10.44
C VAL A 140 -13.16 5.63 -9.36
N LEU A 141 -14.44 5.72 -9.74
CA LEU A 141 -15.56 5.97 -8.82
C LEU A 141 -15.99 4.61 -8.27
N ASP A 142 -15.48 4.30 -7.09
CA ASP A 142 -15.68 3.03 -6.40
C ASP A 142 -17.06 3.01 -5.73
N GLU A 143 -18.15 2.87 -6.50
CA GLU A 143 -19.50 2.72 -5.91
C GLU A 143 -19.73 1.30 -5.38
N ASP A 144 -19.06 0.29 -5.94
CA ASP A 144 -19.05 -1.08 -5.45
C ASP A 144 -17.65 -1.66 -5.67
N ARG A 145 -17.06 -2.40 -4.71
CA ARG A 145 -15.71 -3.05 -4.82
C ARG A 145 -15.60 -4.08 -5.97
N VAL A 146 -16.54 -4.10 -6.90
CA VAL A 146 -16.72 -5.13 -7.92
C VAL A 146 -15.67 -5.03 -9.03
N ASP A 147 -15.05 -3.85 -9.25
CA ASP A 147 -14.06 -3.69 -10.32
C ASP A 147 -12.71 -3.13 -9.83
N VAL A 148 -12.06 -3.89 -8.94
CA VAL A 148 -10.71 -3.61 -8.39
C VAL A 148 -9.58 -3.64 -9.44
N SER A 149 -9.91 -3.87 -10.71
CA SER A 149 -8.97 -4.16 -11.80
C SER A 149 -8.73 -2.99 -12.76
N GLN A 150 -9.38 -1.84 -12.55
CA GLN A 150 -9.33 -0.74 -13.52
C GLN A 150 -8.06 0.09 -13.51
N VAL A 151 -7.23 -0.05 -12.47
CA VAL A 151 -5.98 0.72 -12.34
C VAL A 151 -4.84 -0.14 -11.77
N ASP A 152 -3.68 -0.05 -12.42
CA ASP A 152 -2.41 -0.58 -11.90
C ASP A 152 -1.32 0.49 -12.01
N VAL A 153 -0.58 0.71 -10.92
CA VAL A 153 0.51 1.69 -10.85
C VAL A 153 1.82 0.95 -10.65
N ARG A 154 2.72 1.08 -11.63
CA ARG A 154 4.03 0.41 -11.64
C ARG A 154 5.12 1.42 -11.94
N GLY A 155 6.07 1.53 -11.01
CA GLY A 155 7.15 2.50 -11.09
C GLY A 155 6.60 3.92 -11.21
N ASN A 156 6.80 4.52 -12.38
CA ASN A 156 6.41 5.89 -12.72
C ASN A 156 5.22 5.95 -13.70
N THR A 157 4.54 4.83 -13.91
CA THR A 157 3.46 4.69 -14.89
C THR A 157 2.17 4.24 -14.22
N ILE A 158 1.08 4.86 -14.62
CA ILE A 158 -0.28 4.47 -14.28
C ILE A 158 -0.91 3.86 -15.53
N ALA A 159 -1.47 2.67 -15.40
CA ALA A 159 -2.30 2.03 -16.42
C ALA A 159 -3.78 2.09 -16.01
N PHE A 160 -4.64 2.51 -16.93
CA PHE A 160 -6.10 2.49 -16.76
C PHE A 160 -6.73 1.56 -17.79
N THR A 161 -7.66 0.72 -17.36
CA THR A 161 -8.55 0.01 -18.28
C THR A 161 -9.77 0.89 -18.55
N HIS A 162 -10.22 0.91 -19.80
CA HIS A 162 -11.44 1.60 -20.21
C HIS A 162 -12.46 0.57 -20.70
N SER A 163 -13.75 0.86 -20.54
CA SER A 163 -14.90 -0.01 -20.86
C SER A 163 -15.09 -0.36 -22.36
N GLY A 164 -14.05 -0.25 -23.18
CA GLY A 164 -14.04 -0.56 -24.61
C GLY A 164 -12.73 -1.18 -25.08
N ASP A 165 -12.18 -2.12 -24.31
CA ASP A 165 -10.95 -2.89 -24.60
C ASP A 165 -9.69 -2.05 -24.83
N SER A 166 -9.67 -0.81 -24.35
CA SER A 166 -8.51 0.08 -24.51
C SER A 166 -7.78 0.26 -23.18
N LEU A 167 -6.45 0.21 -23.25
CA LEU A 167 -5.55 0.55 -22.16
C LEU A 167 -4.98 1.95 -22.38
N LYS A 168 -5.01 2.77 -21.35
CA LYS A 168 -4.37 4.09 -21.33
C LYS A 168 -3.25 4.11 -20.31
N PHE A 169 -2.16 4.78 -20.67
CA PHE A 169 -0.99 4.92 -19.80
C PHE A 169 -0.71 6.40 -19.56
N ILE A 170 -0.43 6.74 -18.31
CA ILE A 170 0.09 8.04 -17.91
C ILE A 170 1.45 7.79 -17.25
N GLN A 171 2.52 8.31 -17.86
CA GLN A 171 3.86 8.24 -17.31
C GLN A 171 4.23 9.60 -16.72
N ILE A 172 4.80 9.59 -15.51
CA ILE A 172 5.17 10.80 -14.78
C ILE A 172 6.65 10.74 -14.43
N ASP A 173 7.38 11.78 -14.83
CA ASP A 173 8.76 11.96 -14.42
C ASP A 173 8.80 12.51 -12.99
N LEU A 174 8.89 11.60 -12.01
CA LEU A 174 8.86 11.93 -10.59
C LEU A 174 10.02 12.82 -10.14
N ASP A 175 11.16 12.80 -10.83
CA ASP A 175 12.33 13.58 -10.43
C ASP A 175 12.20 15.08 -10.78
N ASN A 176 11.31 15.38 -11.71
CA ASN A 176 11.12 16.71 -12.30
C ASN A 176 9.78 17.36 -11.95
N THR A 177 8.99 16.76 -11.07
CA THR A 177 7.73 17.35 -10.60
C THR A 177 7.95 18.59 -9.74
N PRO A 178 6.94 19.48 -9.62
CA PRO A 178 6.97 20.57 -8.65
C PRO A 178 7.16 20.09 -7.21
N VAL A 179 6.61 18.92 -6.88
CA VAL A 179 6.71 18.28 -5.56
C VAL A 179 8.14 17.80 -5.27
N ALA A 180 8.82 17.16 -6.22
CA ALA A 180 10.21 16.75 -6.03
C ALA A 180 11.14 17.95 -5.77
N LYS A 181 10.86 19.09 -6.42
CA LYS A 181 11.61 20.33 -6.20
C LYS A 181 11.39 20.92 -4.80
N SER A 182 10.25 20.69 -4.15
CA SER A 182 9.99 21.19 -2.80
C SER A 182 10.72 20.36 -1.73
N TYR A 183 10.80 19.04 -1.91
CA TYR A 183 11.60 18.18 -1.03
C TYR A 183 13.10 18.46 -1.19
N LYS A 184 13.62 18.61 -2.41
CA LYS A 184 15.04 18.95 -2.65
C LYS A 184 15.51 20.28 -2.04
N ARG A 185 14.59 21.21 -1.73
CA ARG A 185 14.91 22.52 -1.12
C ARG A 185 15.06 22.48 0.40
N LYS A 186 14.74 21.37 1.06
CA LYS A 186 14.85 21.20 2.51
C LYS A 186 16.17 20.56 2.96
N LEU A 187 17.01 20.17 1.99
CA LEU A 187 18.42 19.78 2.17
C LEU A 187 19.33 21.01 2.15
#